data_AF-A0A921FL78-F1
#
_entry.id   AF-A0A921FL78-F1
#
_cell.length_a   1.000
_cell.length_b   1.000
_cell.length_c   1.000
_cell.angle_alpha   90.00
_cell.angle_beta   90.00
_cell.angle_gamma   90.00
#
_symmetry.space_group_name_H-M   'P 1'
#
loop_
_entity.id
_entity.type
_entity.pdbx_description
1 polymer ?
#
loop_
_entity_poly.entity_id
_entity_poly.type
_entity_poly.pdbx_seq_one_letter_code
_entity_poly.pdbx_strand_id
1 'polypeptide(L)'
;MKHRKAPPAWQRTLKLAAVTSAAGVLVGAGGTTLALWNTSIDFSVQTHSGYEYFAAGTPAATKAAVDGQVTVPIGTEAAATLQEQRAVAIAFETQSVSQGNTGLRYQLVEPDWGDNIFGAASTTLFRVSSAAACTVDAAPSTGTQPVSTPVDATYSASTEPVVEYWCLVAVVDEFSDEGTYATSVEATAQDPADVTVEATDQWHAKVTTALDPANEPPHQLTVRYETFRP
;
A
#
# COMPACT_ATOMS: atom_id res chain seq x y z
N MET A 1 -18.16 36.48 55.17
CA MET A 1 -17.45 35.27 54.67
C MET A 1 -16.05 35.25 55.27
N LYS A 2 -15.58 34.11 55.81
CA LYS A 2 -14.18 33.85 56.20
C LYS A 2 -13.90 32.35 56.04
N HIS A 3 -12.98 31.96 55.15
CA HIS A 3 -12.68 30.55 54.93
C HIS A 3 -11.83 29.98 56.08
N ARG A 4 -12.27 28.83 56.62
CA ARG A 4 -11.41 27.97 57.45
C ARG A 4 -10.70 26.97 56.54
N LYS A 5 -9.39 26.80 56.68
CA LYS A 5 -8.65 25.63 56.17
C LYS A 5 -8.44 24.65 57.32
N ALA A 6 -8.56 23.35 57.05
CA ALA A 6 -8.28 22.30 58.03
C ALA A 6 -6.77 21.96 58.06
N PRO A 7 -6.20 21.61 59.24
CA PRO A 7 -4.83 21.11 59.36
C PRO A 7 -4.71 19.61 58.99
N PRO A 8 -3.50 19.11 58.70
CA PRO A 8 -3.25 17.71 58.32
C PRO A 8 -2.85 16.83 59.52
N ALA A 9 -2.80 15.50 59.32
CA ALA A 9 -1.62 14.67 59.62
C ALA A 9 -1.82 13.16 59.32
N TRP A 10 -0.75 12.55 58.79
CA TRP A 10 -0.29 11.16 59.00
C TRP A 10 -1.15 9.91 58.65
N GLN A 11 -0.43 8.89 58.15
CA GLN A 11 -0.70 7.44 58.20
C GLN A 11 -1.91 6.85 57.46
N ARG A 12 -1.62 6.15 56.35
CA ARG A 12 -1.73 4.67 56.31
C ARG A 12 -0.67 4.07 55.37
N THR A 13 -0.15 2.90 55.72
CA THR A 13 1.12 2.37 55.18
C THR A 13 1.06 0.85 55.00
N LEU A 14 1.49 0.32 53.84
CA LEU A 14 2.04 -1.03 53.59
C LEU A 14 2.70 -0.97 52.19
N LYS A 15 3.97 -1.33 51.92
CA LYS A 15 4.80 -2.54 52.21
C LYS A 15 4.38 -3.76 51.36
N LEU A 16 5.26 -4.64 50.88
CA LEU A 16 6.75 -4.75 50.92
C LEU A 16 7.34 -4.36 49.51
N ALA A 17 8.58 -4.59 49.05
CA ALA A 17 9.85 -5.22 49.47
C ALA A 17 11.04 -4.37 48.90
N ALA A 18 12.37 -4.57 49.04
CA ALA A 18 13.29 -5.69 49.35
C ALA A 18 13.47 -6.74 48.20
N VAL A 19 14.63 -7.36 47.93
CA VAL A 19 15.92 -7.49 48.67
C VAL A 19 17.15 -7.14 47.78
N THR A 20 18.26 -6.75 48.40
CA THR A 20 19.55 -6.37 47.80
C THR A 20 20.53 -7.54 47.60
N SER A 21 21.53 -7.36 46.73
CA SER A 21 22.83 -8.06 46.81
C SER A 21 23.92 -7.23 46.14
N ALA A 22 24.77 -6.59 46.95
CA ALA A 22 26.04 -6.04 46.50
C ALA A 22 27.17 -6.92 47.06
N ALA A 23 28.07 -7.38 46.20
CA ALA A 23 29.25 -8.15 46.58
C ALA A 23 30.45 -7.62 45.80
N GLY A 24 31.33 -6.89 46.48
CA GLY A 24 32.60 -6.43 45.93
C GLY A 24 33.76 -7.30 46.42
N VAL A 25 34.76 -7.51 45.57
CA VAL A 25 36.07 -8.04 45.98
C VAL A 25 37.15 -7.10 45.45
N LEU A 26 37.80 -6.39 46.36
CA LEU A 26 38.96 -5.55 46.09
C LEU A 26 40.15 -6.13 46.87
N VAL A 27 40.89 -7.05 46.27
CA VAL A 27 42.07 -7.69 46.85
C VAL A 27 43.11 -7.95 45.76
N GLY A 28 44.39 -7.67 46.05
CA GLY A 28 45.51 -8.30 45.35
C GLY A 28 46.31 -7.37 44.43
N ALA A 29 47.25 -6.61 44.99
CA ALA A 29 48.46 -6.25 44.26
C ALA A 29 49.39 -7.47 44.26
N GLY A 30 49.46 -8.19 43.13
CA GLY A 30 50.31 -9.38 42.97
C GLY A 30 50.21 -9.89 41.54
N GLY A 31 51.33 -9.93 40.82
CA GLY A 31 51.33 -10.17 39.37
C GLY A 31 51.07 -11.63 39.00
N THR A 32 49.98 -11.87 38.25
CA THR A 32 49.81 -13.05 37.41
C THR A 32 49.41 -12.61 36.00
N THR A 33 49.85 -13.35 34.99
CA THR A 33 49.66 -12.99 33.58
C THR A 33 48.24 -13.27 33.12
N LEU A 34 47.45 -12.22 32.87
CA LEU A 34 46.19 -12.32 32.12
C LEU A 34 46.49 -12.63 30.65
N ALA A 35 46.64 -13.91 30.34
CA ALA A 35 46.64 -14.39 28.96
C ALA A 35 45.22 -14.28 28.41
N LEU A 36 44.95 -13.26 27.58
CA LEU A 36 43.71 -13.13 26.83
C LEU A 36 43.65 -14.21 25.73
N TRP A 37 43.30 -15.43 26.11
CA TRP A 37 42.97 -16.51 25.20
C TRP A 37 41.61 -16.27 24.54
N ASN A 38 41.62 -15.42 23.51
CA ASN A 38 40.65 -15.34 22.43
C ASN A 38 39.20 -15.74 22.79
N THR A 39 38.51 -14.93 23.59
CA THR A 39 37.04 -14.94 23.57
C THR A 39 36.58 -14.31 22.26
N SER A 40 36.55 -15.12 21.20
CA SER A 40 35.83 -14.82 19.96
C SER A 40 34.33 -14.87 20.25
N ILE A 41 33.83 -13.78 20.84
CA ILE A 41 32.40 -13.55 20.97
C ILE A 41 31.91 -13.15 19.58
N ASP A 42 31.25 -14.07 18.88
CA ASP A 42 30.53 -13.79 17.63
C ASP A 42 29.31 -12.89 17.92
N PHE A 43 29.62 -11.63 18.18
CA PHE A 43 28.66 -10.55 18.28
C PHE A 43 28.29 -10.14 16.86
N SER A 44 27.24 -10.75 16.32
CA SER A 44 26.55 -10.32 15.10
C SER A 44 25.79 -9.00 15.31
N VAL A 45 26.48 -7.99 15.84
CA VAL A 45 26.00 -6.61 15.92
C VAL A 45 25.97 -6.07 14.50
N GLN A 46 24.82 -6.25 13.84
CA GLN A 46 24.44 -5.41 12.72
C GLN A 46 24.34 -3.97 13.25
N THR A 47 25.43 -3.22 13.11
CA THR A 47 25.47 -1.78 13.33
C THR A 47 24.54 -1.11 12.32
N HIS A 48 23.29 -0.93 12.73
CA HIS A 48 22.34 0.00 12.13
C HIS A 48 22.71 1.44 12.54
N SER A 49 23.96 1.82 12.23
CA SER A 49 24.53 3.15 12.46
C SER A 49 24.20 4.04 11.26
N GLY A 50 22.91 4.24 11.02
CA GLY A 50 22.35 5.04 9.95
C GLY A 50 20.84 5.13 10.10
N TYR A 51 20.26 6.27 9.76
CA TYR A 51 18.81 6.43 9.66
C TYR A 51 18.27 5.78 8.38
N GLU A 52 17.12 5.12 8.49
CA GLU A 52 16.39 4.49 7.39
C GLU A 52 14.94 4.97 7.46
N TYR A 53 14.34 5.28 6.31
CA TYR A 53 12.93 5.63 6.18
C TYR A 53 12.42 5.23 4.80
N PHE A 54 11.26 4.57 4.79
CA PHE A 54 10.49 4.33 3.56
C PHE A 54 9.02 4.68 3.80
N ALA A 55 8.41 5.34 2.83
CA ALA A 55 6.99 5.65 2.82
C ALA A 55 6.41 5.61 1.41
N ALA A 56 5.11 5.31 1.29
CA ALA A 56 4.38 5.42 0.04
C ALA A 56 2.91 5.80 0.27
N GLY A 57 2.27 6.32 -0.77
CA GLY A 57 0.86 6.70 -0.77
C GLY A 57 0.53 7.66 -1.90
N THR A 58 -0.72 8.14 -1.97
CA THR A 58 -1.06 9.24 -2.87
C THR A 58 -0.29 10.52 -2.47
N PRO A 59 -0.06 11.46 -3.41
CA PRO A 59 0.76 12.65 -3.14
C PRO A 59 0.27 13.45 -1.93
N ALA A 60 1.20 13.85 -1.06
CA ALA A 60 0.93 14.48 0.24
C ALA A 60 0.12 13.64 1.27
N ALA A 61 -0.14 12.35 1.01
CA ALA A 61 -0.83 11.42 1.91
C ALA A 61 -0.08 10.09 2.11
N THR A 62 1.26 10.13 2.02
CA THR A 62 2.15 8.99 2.25
C THR A 62 2.08 8.44 3.66
N LYS A 63 2.15 7.12 3.79
CA LYS A 63 2.30 6.40 5.07
C LYS A 63 3.70 5.80 5.16
N ALA A 64 4.33 5.90 6.33
CA ALA A 64 5.56 5.18 6.61
C ALA A 64 5.31 3.66 6.56
N ALA A 65 6.29 2.91 6.08
CA ALA A 65 6.23 1.46 6.04
C ALA A 65 6.31 0.82 7.42
N VAL A 66 5.73 -0.37 7.54
CA VAL A 66 5.73 -1.22 8.72
C VAL A 66 6.19 -2.61 8.27
N ASP A 67 7.13 -3.21 8.99
CA ASP A 67 7.67 -4.56 8.69
C ASP A 67 8.12 -4.74 7.22
N GLY A 68 8.80 -3.74 6.65
CA GLY A 68 9.33 -3.77 5.28
C GLY A 68 8.30 -3.46 4.17
N GLN A 69 7.07 -3.05 4.52
CA GLN A 69 5.99 -2.89 3.54
C GLN A 69 5.04 -1.72 3.83
N VAL A 70 4.40 -1.21 2.78
CA VAL A 70 3.33 -0.21 2.84
C VAL A 70 2.28 -0.51 1.76
N THR A 71 1.00 -0.37 2.09
CA THR A 71 -0.10 -0.56 1.13
C THR A 71 -0.75 0.76 0.74
N VAL A 72 -0.89 0.95 -0.58
CA VAL A 72 -1.62 2.07 -1.19
C VAL A 72 -3.02 1.55 -1.56
N PRO A 73 -4.09 2.02 -0.90
CA PRO A 73 -5.45 1.56 -1.19
C PRO A 73 -5.95 2.17 -2.50
N ILE A 74 -6.54 1.32 -3.34
CA ILE A 74 -7.26 1.67 -4.56
C ILE A 74 -8.70 1.18 -4.36
N GLY A 75 -9.69 1.97 -4.77
CA GLY A 75 -11.08 1.66 -4.42
C GLY A 75 -12.12 2.52 -5.13
N THR A 76 -13.28 2.65 -4.49
CA THR A 76 -14.56 3.05 -5.10
C THR A 76 -14.53 4.35 -5.92
N GLU A 77 -13.77 5.38 -5.50
CA GLU A 77 -13.63 6.65 -6.24
C GLU A 77 -12.94 6.46 -7.61
N ALA A 78 -11.86 5.66 -7.64
CA ALA A 78 -11.16 5.34 -8.86
C ALA A 78 -11.95 4.33 -9.72
N ALA A 79 -12.70 3.41 -9.10
CA ALA A 79 -13.60 2.51 -9.81
C ALA A 79 -14.78 3.25 -10.48
N ALA A 80 -15.34 4.27 -9.81
CA ALA A 80 -16.39 5.11 -10.39
C ALA A 80 -15.86 5.92 -11.57
N THR A 81 -14.64 6.47 -11.46
CA THR A 81 -13.95 7.16 -12.56
C THR A 81 -13.73 6.21 -13.75
N LEU A 82 -13.26 4.98 -13.48
CA LEU A 82 -13.04 3.95 -14.50
C LEU A 82 -14.34 3.50 -15.18
N GLN A 83 -15.45 3.39 -14.45
CA GLN A 83 -16.77 3.07 -15.02
C GLN A 83 -17.33 4.19 -15.90
N GLU A 84 -17.26 5.45 -15.45
CA GLU A 84 -17.79 6.60 -16.17
C GLU A 84 -16.94 6.94 -17.41
N GLN A 85 -15.62 6.98 -17.26
CA GLN A 85 -14.68 7.53 -18.25
C GLN A 85 -13.98 6.47 -19.08
N ARG A 86 -14.18 5.17 -18.76
CA ARG A 86 -13.51 4.00 -19.37
C ARG A 86 -12.00 3.93 -19.20
N ALA A 87 -11.41 4.91 -18.52
CA ALA A 87 -10.04 4.89 -18.06
C ALA A 87 -9.88 5.68 -16.76
N VAL A 88 -8.86 5.33 -15.97
CA VAL A 88 -8.42 6.11 -14.80
C VAL A 88 -6.89 6.09 -14.71
N ALA A 89 -6.30 7.19 -14.24
CA ALA A 89 -4.88 7.31 -13.96
C ALA A 89 -4.67 7.68 -12.49
N ILE A 90 -4.02 6.80 -11.73
CA ILE A 90 -3.84 6.91 -10.28
C ILE A 90 -2.38 7.23 -9.98
N ALA A 91 -2.12 8.48 -9.61
CA ALA A 91 -0.79 8.95 -9.21
C ALA A 91 -0.50 8.59 -7.75
N PHE A 92 0.70 8.10 -7.48
CA PHE A 92 1.20 7.90 -6.13
C PHE A 92 2.72 8.12 -6.06
N GLU A 93 3.23 8.35 -4.86
CA GLU A 93 4.64 8.64 -4.60
C GLU A 93 5.25 7.66 -3.59
N THR A 94 6.55 7.47 -3.70
CA THR A 94 7.40 6.81 -2.70
C THR A 94 8.46 7.79 -2.20
N GLN A 95 8.79 7.73 -0.92
CA GLN A 95 9.82 8.56 -0.28
C GLN A 95 10.84 7.65 0.41
N SER A 96 12.12 7.80 0.09
CA SER A 96 13.18 6.88 0.52
C SER A 96 14.39 7.60 1.14
N VAL A 97 14.83 7.16 2.31
CA VAL A 97 16.10 7.55 2.93
C VAL A 97 16.82 6.30 3.44
N SER A 98 18.12 6.20 3.16
CA SER A 98 19.01 5.27 3.87
C SER A 98 20.39 5.91 4.03
N GLN A 99 21.12 5.50 5.08
CA GLN A 99 22.37 6.14 5.51
C GLN A 99 23.49 5.15 5.81
N GLY A 100 24.72 5.67 5.84
CA GLY A 100 25.94 4.88 5.84
C GLY A 100 26.12 4.20 4.49
N ASN A 101 26.73 3.02 4.48
CA ASN A 101 26.89 2.18 3.28
C ASN A 101 25.66 1.26 3.14
N THR A 102 24.47 1.85 3.11
CA THR A 102 23.19 1.14 3.10
C THR A 102 22.37 1.64 1.92
N GLY A 103 22.10 0.77 0.96
CA GLY A 103 21.22 1.05 -0.16
C GLY A 103 19.79 0.62 0.15
N LEU A 104 18.81 1.19 -0.56
CA LEU A 104 17.39 0.86 -0.44
C LEU A 104 16.84 0.57 -1.84
N ARG A 105 16.16 -0.56 -1.96
CA ARG A 105 15.37 -0.92 -3.16
C ARG A 105 13.98 -1.38 -2.77
N TYR A 106 13.04 -1.24 -3.69
CA TYR A 106 11.67 -1.69 -3.49
C TYR A 106 11.07 -2.29 -4.76
N GLN A 107 10.05 -3.13 -4.54
CA GLN A 107 9.19 -3.69 -5.56
C GLN A 107 7.74 -3.31 -5.25
N LEU A 108 6.97 -2.96 -6.29
CA LEU A 108 5.52 -2.86 -6.18
C LEU A 108 4.89 -4.18 -6.64
N VAL A 109 3.90 -4.62 -5.89
CA VAL A 109 3.12 -5.83 -6.15
C VAL A 109 1.68 -5.39 -6.33
N GLU A 110 1.19 -5.45 -7.58
CA GLU A 110 -0.22 -5.24 -7.88
C GLU A 110 -1.08 -6.28 -7.14
N PRO A 111 -2.28 -5.91 -6.68
CA PRO A 111 -3.22 -6.82 -6.06
C PRO A 111 -3.81 -7.79 -7.09
N ASP A 112 -4.49 -8.83 -6.60
CA ASP A 112 -5.44 -9.57 -7.42
C ASP A 112 -6.71 -8.71 -7.60
N TRP A 113 -6.96 -8.26 -8.83
CA TRP A 113 -8.09 -7.39 -9.17
C TRP A 113 -9.44 -8.15 -9.19
N GLY A 114 -9.41 -9.50 -9.23
CA GLY A 114 -10.59 -10.35 -9.28
C GLY A 114 -11.48 -10.13 -10.51
N ASP A 115 -12.80 -10.34 -10.35
CA ASP A 115 -13.80 -10.21 -11.42
C ASP A 115 -14.62 -8.89 -11.36
N ASN A 116 -14.08 -7.85 -10.69
CA ASN A 116 -14.78 -6.58 -10.43
C ASN A 116 -14.43 -5.50 -11.48
N ILE A 117 -14.70 -4.21 -11.21
CA ILE A 117 -14.49 -3.12 -12.19
C ILE A 117 -13.01 -2.99 -12.59
N PHE A 118 -12.08 -3.12 -11.63
CA PHE A 118 -10.65 -3.19 -11.96
C PHE A 118 -10.24 -4.54 -12.59
N GLY A 119 -10.98 -5.62 -12.32
CA GLY A 119 -10.75 -6.93 -12.92
C GLY A 119 -11.08 -7.00 -14.41
N ALA A 120 -12.09 -6.25 -14.85
CA ALA A 120 -12.45 -6.08 -16.25
C ALA A 120 -11.49 -5.16 -17.04
N ALA A 121 -10.57 -4.46 -16.35
CA ALA A 121 -9.69 -3.46 -16.96
C ALA A 121 -8.26 -3.99 -17.20
N SER A 122 -7.64 -3.51 -18.27
CA SER A 122 -6.20 -3.67 -18.48
C SER A 122 -5.46 -2.66 -17.60
N THR A 123 -4.71 -3.14 -16.60
CA THR A 123 -3.83 -2.28 -15.78
C THR A 123 -2.44 -2.16 -16.39
N THR A 124 -1.79 -1.02 -16.16
CA THR A 124 -0.38 -0.78 -16.51
C THR A 124 0.26 0.13 -15.48
N LEU A 125 1.26 -0.39 -14.76
CA LEU A 125 2.01 0.33 -13.74
C LEU A 125 3.37 0.78 -14.28
N PHE A 126 3.68 2.07 -14.14
CA PHE A 126 4.93 2.67 -14.64
C PHE A 126 5.38 3.88 -13.82
N ARG A 127 6.66 4.22 -13.94
CA ARG A 127 7.28 5.36 -13.25
C ARG A 127 7.10 6.64 -14.08
N VAL A 128 6.82 7.76 -13.41
CA VAL A 128 6.63 9.09 -14.02
C VAL A 128 7.54 10.15 -13.36
N SER A 129 7.72 11.30 -14.01
CA SER A 129 8.57 12.38 -13.51
C SER A 129 7.93 13.21 -12.37
N SER A 130 6.60 13.20 -12.28
CA SER A 130 5.82 13.91 -11.26
C SER A 130 4.40 13.32 -11.20
N ALA A 131 3.67 13.55 -10.11
CA ALA A 131 2.27 13.15 -10.02
C ALA A 131 1.40 13.74 -11.17
N ALA A 132 1.68 14.96 -11.61
CA ALA A 132 0.99 15.61 -12.73
C ALA A 132 1.33 15.04 -14.12
N ALA A 133 2.36 14.18 -14.23
CA ALA A 133 2.68 13.44 -15.44
C ALA A 133 1.98 12.07 -15.49
N CYS A 134 1.22 11.68 -14.46
CA CYS A 134 0.34 10.52 -14.49
C CYS A 134 -0.96 10.87 -15.23
N THR A 135 -1.07 10.41 -16.47
CA THR A 135 -2.26 10.55 -17.33
C THR A 135 -2.48 9.24 -18.08
N VAL A 136 -3.70 9.02 -18.58
CA VAL A 136 -4.03 7.81 -19.36
C VAL A 136 -3.15 7.73 -20.62
N ASP A 137 -2.97 8.86 -21.32
CA ASP A 137 -2.14 8.96 -22.54
C ASP A 137 -0.62 8.76 -22.28
N ALA A 138 -0.18 8.77 -21.02
CA ALA A 138 1.23 8.54 -20.66
C ALA A 138 1.59 7.05 -20.54
N ALA A 139 0.63 6.13 -20.64
CA ALA A 139 0.85 4.70 -20.51
C ALA A 139 1.84 4.18 -21.58
N PRO A 140 2.96 3.53 -21.20
CA PRO A 140 3.92 3.02 -22.16
C PRO A 140 3.38 1.77 -22.88
N SER A 141 3.66 1.65 -24.18
CA SER A 141 3.28 0.49 -25.02
C SER A 141 3.89 -0.86 -24.60
N THR A 142 4.72 -0.88 -23.55
CA THR A 142 5.37 -2.06 -22.99
C THR A 142 5.49 -1.88 -21.48
N GLY A 143 5.08 -2.89 -20.71
CA GLY A 143 5.16 -2.85 -19.24
C GLY A 143 6.56 -2.56 -18.72
N THR A 144 6.66 -1.61 -17.78
CA THR A 144 7.90 -1.32 -17.05
C THR A 144 8.00 -2.28 -15.86
N GLN A 145 9.20 -2.71 -15.47
CA GLN A 145 9.34 -3.52 -14.25
C GLN A 145 8.99 -2.66 -13.01
N PRO A 146 8.10 -3.12 -12.11
CA PRO A 146 7.69 -2.38 -10.93
C PRO A 146 8.73 -2.52 -9.81
N VAL A 147 9.98 -2.10 -10.08
CA VAL A 147 11.14 -2.22 -9.19
C VAL A 147 11.97 -0.95 -9.31
N SER A 148 12.49 -0.44 -8.19
CA SER A 148 13.40 0.71 -8.16
C SER A 148 14.47 0.56 -7.08
N THR A 149 15.61 1.24 -7.28
CA THR A 149 16.69 1.39 -6.30
C THR A 149 16.93 2.90 -6.10
N PRO A 150 16.09 3.60 -5.31
CA PRO A 150 16.19 5.04 -5.07
C PRO A 150 17.46 5.45 -4.33
N VAL A 151 18.08 4.54 -3.57
CA VAL A 151 19.29 4.83 -2.78
C VAL A 151 20.32 3.74 -3.04
N ASP A 152 21.41 4.09 -3.72
CA ASP A 152 22.57 3.21 -3.87
C ASP A 152 23.30 3.02 -2.53
N ALA A 153 23.95 1.87 -2.33
CA ALA A 153 24.69 1.55 -1.10
C ALA A 153 26.03 2.30 -0.91
N THR A 154 26.17 3.46 -1.54
CA THR A 154 27.30 4.39 -1.36
C THR A 154 27.12 5.17 -0.06
N TYR A 155 28.23 5.55 0.60
CA TYR A 155 28.16 6.30 1.87
C TYR A 155 27.32 7.58 1.75
N SER A 156 26.18 7.61 2.46
CA SER A 156 25.32 8.79 2.59
C SER A 156 25.13 9.18 4.05
N ALA A 157 25.13 10.49 4.31
CA ALA A 157 24.70 11.09 5.58
C ALA A 157 23.45 11.98 5.40
N SER A 158 22.80 11.92 4.23
CA SER A 158 21.60 12.73 3.95
C SER A 158 20.39 12.23 4.74
N THR A 159 19.52 13.17 5.13
CA THR A 159 18.17 12.89 5.63
C THR A 159 17.08 13.35 4.65
N GLU A 160 17.48 13.85 3.47
CA GLU A 160 16.56 14.32 2.42
C GLU A 160 15.99 13.11 1.66
N PRO A 161 14.66 12.93 1.61
CA PRO A 161 14.06 11.79 0.92
C PRO A 161 14.25 11.87 -0.60
N VAL A 162 14.70 10.77 -1.19
CA VAL A 162 14.55 10.54 -2.63
C VAL A 162 13.08 10.26 -2.89
N VAL A 163 12.42 11.15 -3.63
CA VAL A 163 11.01 11.04 -4.00
C VAL A 163 10.88 10.49 -5.42
N GLU A 164 10.11 9.43 -5.58
CA GLU A 164 9.84 8.81 -6.89
C GLU A 164 8.34 8.68 -7.12
N TYR A 165 7.87 9.09 -8.30
CA TYR A 165 6.45 9.09 -8.67
C TYR A 165 6.11 7.92 -9.60
N TRP A 166 4.94 7.35 -9.39
CA TRP A 166 4.39 6.26 -10.18
C TRP A 166 2.97 6.58 -10.64
N CYS A 167 2.58 5.95 -11.73
CA CYS A 167 1.26 6.02 -12.31
C CYS A 167 0.76 4.59 -12.54
N LEU A 168 -0.39 4.27 -11.96
CA LEU A 168 -1.18 3.12 -12.38
C LEU A 168 -2.28 3.64 -13.31
N VAL A 169 -2.24 3.23 -14.57
CA VAL A 169 -3.36 3.44 -15.51
C VAL A 169 -4.18 2.15 -15.57
N ALA A 170 -5.50 2.28 -15.59
CA ALA A 170 -6.43 1.20 -15.90
C ALA A 170 -7.38 1.65 -17.02
N VAL A 171 -7.65 0.79 -18.00
CA VAL A 171 -8.53 1.07 -19.15
C VAL A 171 -9.45 -0.13 -19.38
N VAL A 172 -10.73 0.11 -19.69
CA VAL A 172 -11.73 -0.93 -19.99
C VAL A 172 -12.53 -0.56 -21.23
N ASP A 173 -12.39 -1.35 -22.30
CA ASP A 173 -13.08 -1.12 -23.58
C ASP A 173 -14.60 -1.39 -23.45
N GLU A 174 -14.98 -2.50 -22.82
CA GLU A 174 -16.36 -2.97 -22.61
C GLU A 174 -16.41 -3.84 -21.34
N PHE A 175 -17.43 -3.69 -20.49
CA PHE A 175 -17.65 -4.59 -19.36
C PHE A 175 -18.32 -5.89 -19.83
N SER A 176 -18.01 -7.02 -19.19
CA SER A 176 -18.44 -8.37 -19.62
C SER A 176 -19.95 -8.64 -19.57
N ASP A 177 -20.71 -7.72 -18.96
CA ASP A 177 -22.17 -7.73 -18.87
C ASP A 177 -22.85 -6.58 -19.64
N GLU A 178 -22.09 -5.82 -20.44
CA GLU A 178 -22.67 -4.88 -21.41
C GLU A 178 -23.31 -5.60 -22.60
N GLY A 179 -24.29 -4.94 -23.19
CA GLY A 179 -24.93 -5.46 -24.39
C GLY A 179 -26.17 -4.68 -24.82
N THR A 180 -26.52 -4.83 -26.10
CA THR A 180 -27.84 -4.46 -26.60
C THR A 180 -28.66 -5.73 -26.79
N TYR A 181 -29.68 -5.91 -25.95
CA TYR A 181 -30.59 -7.04 -26.00
C TYR A 181 -31.84 -6.64 -26.77
N ALA A 182 -32.27 -7.51 -27.69
CA ALA A 182 -33.48 -7.32 -28.48
C ALA A 182 -34.24 -8.64 -28.54
N THR A 183 -35.54 -8.61 -28.20
CA THR A 183 -36.40 -9.80 -28.27
C THR A 183 -37.72 -9.42 -28.92
N SER A 184 -38.07 -10.16 -29.97
CA SER A 184 -39.39 -10.13 -30.59
C SER A 184 -40.32 -11.15 -29.93
N VAL A 185 -41.56 -10.74 -29.65
CA VAL A 185 -42.66 -11.65 -29.31
C VAL A 185 -43.61 -11.67 -30.50
N GLU A 186 -43.88 -12.85 -31.03
CA GLU A 186 -44.85 -13.07 -32.11
C GLU A 186 -46.10 -13.75 -31.52
N ALA A 187 -47.26 -13.17 -31.77
CA ALA A 187 -48.55 -13.64 -31.30
C ALA A 187 -49.45 -13.96 -32.50
N THR A 188 -49.61 -15.25 -32.77
CA THR A 188 -50.50 -15.79 -33.80
C THR A 188 -51.89 -16.06 -33.21
N ALA A 189 -52.94 -15.56 -33.86
CA ALA A 189 -54.34 -15.88 -33.53
C ALA A 189 -55.06 -16.36 -34.79
N GLN A 190 -55.84 -17.43 -34.70
CA GLN A 190 -56.64 -17.97 -35.82
C GLN A 190 -58.12 -17.93 -35.44
N ASP A 191 -58.95 -17.41 -36.35
CA ASP A 191 -60.39 -17.30 -36.15
C ASP A 191 -61.15 -18.57 -36.59
N PRO A 192 -62.43 -18.73 -36.24
CA PRO A 192 -63.24 -19.90 -36.61
C PRO A 192 -63.57 -20.05 -38.12
N ALA A 193 -63.07 -19.15 -38.97
CA ALA A 193 -63.20 -19.17 -40.42
C ALA A 193 -61.84 -19.39 -41.13
N ASP A 194 -60.84 -19.89 -40.40
CA ASP A 194 -59.45 -20.11 -40.84
C ASP A 194 -58.71 -18.83 -41.26
N VAL A 195 -59.09 -17.67 -40.71
CA VAL A 195 -58.33 -16.42 -40.86
C VAL A 195 -57.27 -16.32 -39.76
N THR A 196 -56.01 -16.44 -40.13
CA THR A 196 -54.86 -16.17 -39.25
C THR A 196 -54.52 -14.68 -39.22
N VAL A 197 -54.24 -14.17 -38.02
CA VAL A 197 -53.75 -12.82 -37.75
C VAL A 197 -52.48 -12.93 -36.92
N GLU A 198 -51.42 -12.28 -37.36
CA GLU A 198 -50.13 -12.21 -36.68
C GLU A 198 -49.91 -10.80 -36.13
N ALA A 199 -49.40 -10.72 -34.90
CA ALA A 199 -48.92 -9.47 -34.31
C ALA A 199 -47.51 -9.70 -33.74
N THR A 200 -46.56 -8.85 -34.13
CA THR A 200 -45.20 -8.86 -33.58
C THR A 200 -45.00 -7.62 -32.71
N ASP A 201 -44.51 -7.82 -31.49
CA ASP A 201 -43.98 -6.76 -30.63
C ASP A 201 -42.48 -6.94 -30.46
N GLN A 202 -41.73 -5.86 -30.23
CA GLN A 202 -40.28 -5.89 -30.06
C GLN A 202 -39.85 -4.95 -28.94
N TRP A 203 -39.11 -5.48 -27.97
CA TRP A 203 -38.45 -4.66 -26.95
C TRP A 203 -36.93 -4.69 -27.13
N HIS A 204 -36.31 -3.56 -26.78
CA HIS A 204 -34.88 -3.36 -26.76
C HIS A 204 -34.45 -2.85 -25.39
N ALA A 205 -33.31 -3.32 -24.90
CA ALA A 205 -32.60 -2.67 -23.80
C ALA A 205 -31.10 -2.59 -24.10
N LYS A 206 -30.48 -1.53 -23.61
CA LYS A 206 -29.03 -1.43 -23.49
C LYS A 206 -28.67 -1.63 -22.02
N VAL A 207 -27.85 -2.63 -21.73
CA VAL A 207 -27.17 -2.79 -20.43
C VAL A 207 -25.82 -2.11 -20.54
N THR A 208 -25.50 -1.24 -19.58
CA THR A 208 -24.23 -0.48 -19.49
C THR A 208 -23.24 -1.07 -18.49
N THR A 209 -23.74 -1.92 -17.60
CA THR A 209 -23.10 -2.87 -16.66
C THR A 209 -24.00 -2.97 -15.41
N ALA A 210 -23.96 -4.10 -14.71
CA ALA A 210 -24.54 -4.30 -13.39
C ALA A 210 -23.48 -4.19 -12.27
N LEU A 211 -22.20 -3.98 -12.61
CA LEU A 211 -21.15 -3.64 -11.65
C LEU A 211 -21.43 -2.26 -11.04
N ASP A 212 -21.25 -2.16 -9.72
CA ASP A 212 -21.50 -0.95 -8.93
C ASP A 212 -20.21 -0.53 -8.21
N PRO A 213 -19.63 0.65 -8.52
CA PRO A 213 -18.42 1.14 -7.86
C PRO A 213 -18.51 1.24 -6.34
N ALA A 214 -19.71 1.35 -5.75
CA ALA A 214 -19.88 1.34 -4.30
C ALA A 214 -19.61 -0.03 -3.66
N ASN A 215 -19.64 -1.11 -4.45
CA ASN A 215 -19.34 -2.48 -4.02
C ASN A 215 -17.92 -2.94 -4.43
N GLU A 216 -17.12 -2.11 -5.11
CA GLU A 216 -15.74 -2.45 -5.47
C GLU A 216 -14.91 -2.71 -4.19
N PRO A 217 -14.23 -3.87 -4.07
CA PRO A 217 -13.41 -4.15 -2.90
C PRO A 217 -12.18 -3.23 -2.81
N PRO A 218 -11.66 -2.93 -1.59
CA PRO A 218 -10.47 -2.12 -1.41
C PRO A 218 -9.20 -2.89 -1.82
N HIS A 219 -8.81 -2.70 -3.08
CA HIS A 219 -7.57 -3.21 -3.68
C HIS A 219 -6.34 -2.61 -2.99
N GLN A 220 -5.28 -3.40 -2.80
CA GLN A 220 -4.09 -2.99 -2.06
C GLN A 220 -2.80 -3.19 -2.87
N LEU A 221 -2.41 -2.15 -3.61
CA LEU A 221 -1.09 -2.07 -4.22
C LEU A 221 -0.04 -2.07 -3.10
N THR A 222 0.77 -3.13 -3.04
CA THR A 222 1.71 -3.36 -1.94
C THR A 222 3.12 -3.00 -2.38
N VAL A 223 3.73 -2.01 -1.74
CA VAL A 223 5.14 -1.68 -1.95
C VAL A 223 5.96 -2.38 -0.86
N ARG A 224 6.84 -3.29 -1.26
CA ARG A 224 7.79 -3.99 -0.38
C ARG A 224 9.17 -3.41 -0.60
N TYR A 225 9.83 -3.01 0.47
CA TYR A 225 11.19 -2.47 0.41
C TYR A 225 12.16 -3.31 1.23
N GLU A 226 13.43 -3.29 0.85
CA GLU A 226 14.52 -3.89 1.61
C GLU A 226 15.76 -3.00 1.51
N THR A 227 16.60 -3.06 2.55
CA THR A 227 17.91 -2.43 2.55
C THR A 227 19.04 -3.45 2.37
N PHE A 228 20.09 -3.03 1.67
CA PHE A 228 21.23 -3.86 1.30
C PHE A 228 22.56 -3.14 1.52
N ARG A 229 23.68 -3.86 1.49
CA ARG A 229 25.04 -3.33 1.64
C ARG A 229 25.93 -3.79 0.47
N PRO A 230 27.06 -3.13 0.19
CA PRO A 230 28.03 -3.54 -0.84
C PRO A 230 28.72 -4.86 -0.51
#